data_AF-A0A954BSR3-F1
#
_entry.id   AF-A0A954BSR3-F1
#
_cell.length_a   1.000
_cell.length_b   1.000
_cell.length_c   1.000
_cell.angle_alpha   90.00
_cell.angle_beta   90.00
_cell.angle_gamma   90.00
#
_symmetry.space_group_name_H-M   'P 1'
#
loop_
_entity.id
_entity.type
_entity.pdbx_description
1 polymer ?
#
loop_
_entity_poly.entity_id
_entity_poly.type
_entity_poly.pdbx_seq_one_letter_code
_entity_poly.pdbx_strand_id
1 'polypeptide(L)'
;MSAYIGMGQGTPRGWIITADGKIGWSGNPKDLTDDKIEEWLKDCPSAEIDRDVAPKLRSAVKNYNNGKYGKALKEAAGYEQSEDESEQADAKFITEKIRKAIGWRKEAAERMRNDGEWVKLYELLTEDAKAYDDCEYGEACKKEAKDLKGEDRYKDAVAADKMLEKITDHLDRLKGEALNHELDKVIEKYPGTPAARKASELKQ
;
A
#
# COMPACT_ATOMS: atom_id res chain seq x y z
N MET A 1 -12.65 9.47 12.71
CA MET A 1 -11.52 9.01 13.53
C MET A 1 -11.39 10.00 14.69
N SER A 2 -11.73 9.62 15.92
CA SER A 2 -11.72 10.53 17.08
C SER A 2 -10.51 10.20 17.95
N ALA A 3 -9.64 11.18 18.19
CA ALA A 3 -8.46 11.03 19.04
C ALA A 3 -8.82 11.44 20.47
N TYR A 4 -8.75 10.49 21.41
CA TYR A 4 -8.97 10.76 22.83
C TYR A 4 -7.62 11.02 23.50
N ILE A 5 -7.42 12.22 24.06
CA ILE A 5 -6.23 12.57 24.84
C ILE A 5 -6.64 12.61 26.32
N GLY A 6 -6.37 11.53 27.06
CA GLY A 6 -6.55 11.51 28.51
C GLY A 6 -5.39 12.24 29.21
N MET A 7 -5.69 13.29 29.98
CA MET A 7 -4.68 13.98 30.80
C MET A 7 -4.49 13.28 32.15
N GLY A 8 -3.58 12.32 32.21
CA GLY A 8 -3.01 11.82 33.47
C GLY A 8 -1.64 12.46 33.71
N GLN A 9 -1.29 12.77 34.97
CA GLN A 9 0.06 13.20 35.34
C GLN A 9 1.08 12.07 35.11
N GLY A 10 1.62 12.03 33.90
CA GLY A 10 2.65 11.13 33.41
C GLY A 10 3.07 11.66 32.03
N THR A 11 4.31 11.42 31.61
CA THR A 11 4.80 11.81 30.28
C THR A 11 3.75 11.47 29.23
N PRO A 12 3.28 12.43 28.39
CA PRO A 12 2.21 12.16 27.44
C PRO A 12 2.66 10.98 26.58
N ARG A 13 1.88 9.90 26.64
CA ARG A 13 2.10 8.70 25.85
C ARG A 13 0.94 8.62 24.88
N GLY A 14 1.26 8.71 23.60
CA GLY A 14 0.29 8.50 22.54
C GLY A 14 0.29 7.04 22.14
N TRP A 15 -0.85 6.58 21.65
CA TRP A 15 -0.96 5.35 20.90
C TRP A 15 -1.62 5.66 19.55
N ILE A 16 -1.09 5.09 18.49
CA ILE A 16 -1.83 4.99 17.23
C ILE A 16 -2.39 3.59 17.17
N ILE A 17 -3.70 3.52 16.96
CA ILE A 17 -4.43 2.28 16.78
C ILE A 17 -4.70 2.12 15.29
N THR A 18 -4.20 1.05 14.70
CA THR A 18 -4.41 0.69 13.30
C THR A 18 -5.85 0.26 13.05
N ALA A 19 -6.28 0.19 11.79
CA ALA A 19 -7.65 -0.17 11.41
C ALA A 19 -8.08 -1.58 11.88
N ASP A 20 -7.14 -2.47 12.17
CA ASP A 20 -7.37 -3.81 12.73
C ASP A 20 -7.37 -3.84 14.27
N GLY A 21 -7.34 -2.68 14.93
CA GLY A 21 -7.41 -2.56 16.39
C GLY A 21 -6.08 -2.81 17.12
N LYS A 22 -4.96 -2.95 16.40
CA LYS A 22 -3.63 -3.11 17.00
C LYS A 22 -2.97 -1.77 17.29
N ILE A 23 -1.98 -1.76 18.19
CA ILE A 23 -1.16 -0.57 18.44
C ILE A 23 -0.09 -0.51 17.34
N GLY A 24 -0.28 0.39 16.37
CA GLY A 24 0.70 0.67 15.31
C GLY A 24 1.89 1.49 15.79
N TRP A 25 1.70 2.27 16.86
CA TRP A 25 2.78 3.00 17.51
C TRP A 25 2.46 3.33 18.96
N SER A 26 3.47 3.37 19.83
CA SER A 26 3.37 3.95 21.17
C SER A 26 4.62 4.74 21.52
N GLY A 27 4.47 5.92 22.09
CA GLY A 27 5.61 6.76 22.43
C GLY A 27 5.22 8.16 22.87
N ASN A 28 6.20 9.05 22.95
CA ASN A 28 5.94 10.45 23.25
C ASN A 28 5.42 11.16 21.99
N PRO A 29 4.28 11.89 22.03
CA PRO A 29 3.74 12.60 20.88
C PRO A 29 4.73 13.56 20.20
N LYS A 30 5.78 14.01 20.91
CA LYS A 30 6.84 14.83 20.31
C LYS A 30 7.70 14.09 19.28
N ASP A 31 7.75 12.76 19.35
CA ASP A 31 8.49 11.90 18.42
C ASP A 31 7.62 11.44 17.23
N LEU A 32 6.37 11.91 17.20
CA LEU A 32 5.38 11.69 16.16
C LEU A 32 5.56 12.78 15.09
N THR A 33 6.24 12.44 14.00
CA THR A 33 6.38 13.33 12.84
C THR A 33 5.26 13.05 11.84
N ASP A 34 4.88 14.06 11.06
CA ASP A 34 3.91 13.90 9.97
C ASP A 34 4.33 12.77 9.01
N ASP A 35 5.63 12.65 8.71
CA ASP A 35 6.17 11.57 7.89
C ASP A 35 5.86 10.17 8.43
N LYS A 36 5.93 9.96 9.75
CA LYS A 36 5.59 8.67 10.39
C LYS A 36 4.10 8.40 10.37
N ILE A 37 3.29 9.44 10.57
CA ILE A 37 1.82 9.34 10.48
C ILE A 37 1.43 8.97 9.05
N GLU A 38 2.02 9.63 8.05
CA GLU A 38 1.81 9.31 6.65
C GLU A 38 2.31 7.91 6.29
N GLU A 39 3.45 7.48 6.84
CA GLU A 39 3.94 6.11 6.69
C GLU A 39 2.92 5.07 7.17
N TRP A 40 2.32 5.26 8.34
CA TRP A 40 1.33 4.32 8.89
C TRP A 40 -0.04 4.39 8.19
N LEU A 41 -0.40 5.54 7.63
CA LEU A 41 -1.66 5.70 6.91
C LEU A 41 -1.60 5.17 5.46
N LYS A 42 -0.42 4.87 4.91
CA LYS A 42 -0.26 4.34 3.54
C LYS A 42 -0.94 3.00 3.31
N ASP A 43 -0.99 2.15 4.34
CA ASP A 43 -1.63 0.83 4.28
C ASP A 43 -3.06 0.83 4.81
N CYS A 44 -3.54 1.98 5.32
CA CYS A 44 -4.92 2.09 5.77
C CYS A 44 -5.85 2.26 4.56
N PRO A 45 -6.98 1.52 4.50
CA PRO A 45 -7.99 1.77 3.49
C PRO A 45 -8.45 3.23 3.54
N SER A 46 -8.69 3.81 2.37
CA SER A 46 -9.10 5.21 2.28
C SER A 46 -10.35 5.42 3.14
N ALA A 47 -10.31 6.41 4.04
CA ALA A 47 -11.42 6.67 4.93
C ALA A 47 -12.72 6.88 4.13
N GLU A 48 -13.80 6.22 4.54
CA GLU A 48 -15.10 6.37 3.89
C GLU A 48 -15.51 7.85 3.78
N ILE A 49 -16.25 8.18 2.73
CA ILE A 49 -16.94 9.45 2.63
C ILE A 49 -18.30 9.28 3.31
N ASP A 50 -18.42 9.84 4.51
CA ASP A 50 -19.62 9.82 5.36
C ASP A 50 -20.29 11.21 5.46
N ARG A 51 -19.99 12.09 4.50
CA ARG A 51 -20.66 13.40 4.40
C ARG A 51 -21.83 13.31 3.44
N ASP A 52 -22.89 14.07 3.70
CA ASP A 52 -23.95 14.26 2.71
C ASP A 52 -23.38 15.00 1.50
N VAL A 53 -23.72 14.51 0.32
CA VAL A 53 -23.30 15.07 -0.98
C VAL A 53 -24.53 15.27 -1.84
N ALA A 54 -24.40 16.11 -2.86
CA ALA A 54 -25.42 16.33 -3.86
C ALA A 54 -26.00 14.98 -4.36
N PRO A 55 -27.33 14.84 -4.53
CA PRO A 55 -27.97 13.57 -4.87
C PRO A 55 -27.35 12.86 -6.08
N LYS A 56 -26.88 13.61 -7.08
CA LYS A 56 -26.23 13.07 -8.29
C LYS A 56 -24.87 12.40 -8.00
N LEU A 57 -24.19 12.78 -6.92
CA LEU A 57 -22.87 12.26 -6.54
C LEU A 57 -22.93 11.11 -5.52
N ARG A 58 -24.13 10.73 -5.04
CA ARG A 58 -24.29 9.61 -4.12
C ARG A 58 -23.79 8.28 -4.70
N SER A 59 -23.91 8.09 -6.02
CA SER A 59 -23.33 6.93 -6.71
C SER A 59 -21.80 6.95 -6.66
N ALA A 60 -21.18 8.12 -6.88
CA ALA A 60 -19.73 8.26 -6.83
C ALA A 60 -19.19 7.96 -5.43
N VAL A 61 -19.85 8.46 -4.37
CA VAL A 61 -19.54 8.12 -2.98
C VAL A 61 -19.69 6.63 -2.71
N LYS A 62 -20.79 6.01 -3.17
CA LYS A 62 -20.99 4.56 -3.03
C LYS A 62 -19.88 3.77 -3.71
N ASN A 63 -19.47 4.15 -4.92
CA ASN A 63 -18.37 3.49 -5.62
C ASN A 63 -17.05 3.67 -4.87
N TYR A 64 -16.79 4.88 -4.36
CA TYR A 64 -15.60 5.19 -3.58
C TYR A 64 -15.53 4.32 -2.31
N ASN A 65 -16.60 4.27 -1.51
CA ASN A 65 -16.65 3.48 -0.27
C ASN A 65 -16.55 1.96 -0.52
N ASN A 66 -16.86 1.50 -1.74
CA ASN A 66 -16.70 0.10 -2.15
C ASN A 66 -15.34 -0.19 -2.81
N GLY A 67 -14.37 0.73 -2.75
CA GLY A 67 -13.04 0.56 -3.35
C GLY A 67 -13.01 0.60 -4.88
N LYS A 68 -14.10 1.03 -5.53
CA LYS A 68 -14.20 1.20 -6.99
C LYS A 68 -13.83 2.62 -7.38
N TYR A 69 -12.60 3.01 -7.08
CA TYR A 69 -12.11 4.38 -7.21
C TYR A 69 -12.12 4.91 -8.65
N GLY A 70 -11.82 4.09 -9.65
CA GLY A 70 -11.84 4.56 -11.04
C GLY A 70 -13.25 4.90 -11.53
N LYS A 71 -14.26 4.11 -11.14
CA LYS A 71 -15.69 4.43 -11.37
C LYS A 71 -16.13 5.68 -10.61
N ALA A 72 -15.76 5.79 -9.34
CA ALA A 72 -16.05 6.98 -8.54
C ALA A 72 -15.44 8.24 -9.14
N LEU A 73 -14.19 8.16 -9.62
CA LEU A 73 -13.49 9.26 -10.28
C LEU A 73 -14.19 9.67 -11.57
N LYS A 74 -14.55 8.70 -12.41
CA LYS A 74 -15.26 8.95 -13.68
C LYS A 74 -16.62 9.61 -13.45
N GLU A 75 -17.39 9.13 -12.48
CA GLU A 75 -18.69 9.70 -12.12
C GLU A 75 -18.55 11.11 -11.55
N ALA A 76 -17.64 11.33 -10.61
CA ALA A 76 -17.45 12.65 -9.99
C ALA A 76 -16.86 13.68 -10.97
N ALA A 77 -15.92 13.29 -11.83
CA ALA A 77 -15.29 14.17 -12.82
C ALA A 77 -16.30 14.81 -13.79
N GLY A 78 -17.41 14.12 -14.08
CA GLY A 78 -18.50 14.65 -14.91
C GLY A 78 -19.20 15.89 -14.33
N TYR A 79 -19.03 16.15 -13.03
CA TYR A 79 -19.66 17.27 -12.31
C TYR A 79 -18.66 18.35 -11.86
N GLU A 80 -17.36 18.23 -12.15
CA GLU A 80 -16.34 19.24 -11.78
C GLU A 80 -16.58 20.61 -12.45
N GLN A 81 -17.36 20.63 -13.53
CA GLN A 81 -17.76 21.84 -14.28
C GLN A 81 -19.27 22.10 -14.19
N SER A 82 -19.98 21.54 -13.19
CA SER A 82 -21.40 21.82 -12.99
C SER A 82 -21.62 23.32 -12.71
N GLU A 83 -22.74 23.85 -13.20
CA GLU A 83 -23.20 25.21 -12.85
C GLU A 83 -23.77 25.27 -11.42
N ASP A 84 -24.16 24.12 -10.86
CA ASP A 84 -24.54 24.01 -9.46
C ASP A 84 -23.27 23.97 -8.59
N GLU A 85 -23.09 25.01 -7.76
CA GLU A 85 -21.92 25.16 -6.90
C GLU A 85 -21.76 24.00 -5.89
N SER A 86 -22.86 23.43 -5.41
CA SER A 86 -22.83 22.28 -4.50
C SER A 86 -22.35 21.02 -5.22
N GLU A 87 -22.89 20.75 -6.41
CA GLU A 87 -22.44 19.62 -7.24
C GLU A 87 -20.96 19.76 -7.60
N GLN A 88 -20.54 20.96 -7.99
CA GLN A 88 -19.15 21.23 -8.32
C GLN A 88 -18.21 21.03 -7.12
N ALA A 89 -18.57 21.55 -5.94
CA ALA A 89 -17.75 21.44 -4.73
C ALA A 89 -17.64 19.98 -4.24
N ASP A 90 -18.73 19.23 -4.28
CA ASP A 90 -18.75 17.81 -3.93
C ASP A 90 -17.95 16.95 -4.92
N ALA A 91 -18.09 17.24 -6.21
CA ALA A 91 -17.33 16.56 -7.26
C ALA A 91 -15.82 16.74 -7.05
N LYS A 92 -15.36 17.99 -6.90
CA LYS A 92 -13.96 18.32 -6.64
C LYS A 92 -13.43 17.63 -5.39
N PHE A 93 -14.21 17.61 -4.31
CA PHE A 93 -13.82 16.91 -3.08
C PHE A 93 -13.56 15.41 -3.32
N ILE A 94 -14.49 14.73 -4.01
CA ILE A 94 -14.35 13.29 -4.29
C ILE A 94 -13.14 13.03 -5.20
N THR A 95 -12.99 13.81 -6.28
CA THR A 95 -11.89 13.61 -7.24
C THR A 95 -10.53 13.93 -6.63
N GLU A 96 -10.40 15.00 -5.83
CA GLU A 96 -9.15 15.33 -5.12
C GLU A 96 -8.76 14.23 -4.14
N LYS A 97 -9.71 13.66 -3.40
CA LYS A 97 -9.45 12.56 -2.47
C LYS A 97 -8.90 11.33 -3.19
N ILE A 98 -9.47 10.99 -4.34
CA ILE A 98 -8.99 9.89 -5.20
C ILE A 98 -7.62 10.21 -5.79
N ARG A 99 -7.41 11.42 -6.32
CA ARG A 99 -6.12 11.85 -6.90
C ARG A 99 -4.99 11.82 -5.86
N LYS A 100 -5.27 12.22 -4.61
CA LYS A 100 -4.31 12.13 -3.50
C LYS A 100 -3.93 10.67 -3.21
N ALA A 101 -4.91 9.76 -3.17
CA ALA A 101 -4.66 8.34 -2.99
C ALA A 101 -3.79 7.76 -4.13
N ILE A 102 -4.05 8.16 -5.38
CA ILE A 102 -3.19 7.80 -6.53
C ILE A 102 -1.75 8.28 -6.33
N GLY A 103 -1.55 9.50 -5.82
CA GLY A 103 -0.23 10.04 -5.50
C GLY A 103 0.55 9.14 -4.54
N TRP A 104 -0.07 8.77 -3.41
CA TRP A 104 0.55 7.87 -2.44
C TRP A 104 0.87 6.48 -3.00
N ARG A 105 -0.02 5.93 -3.83
CA ARG A 105 0.21 4.63 -4.48
C ARG A 105 1.35 4.69 -5.50
N LYS A 106 1.49 5.80 -6.25
CA LYS A 106 2.63 6.03 -7.14
C LYS A 106 3.96 6.08 -6.38
N GLU A 107 4.00 6.80 -5.26
CA GLU A 107 5.21 6.84 -4.41
C GLU A 107 5.53 5.46 -3.82
N ALA A 108 4.53 4.68 -3.43
CA ALA A 108 4.73 3.31 -2.97
C ALA A 108 5.32 2.42 -4.06
N ALA A 109 4.78 2.50 -5.28
CA ALA A 109 5.32 1.78 -6.43
C ALA A 109 6.78 2.20 -6.71
N GLU A 110 7.11 3.48 -6.63
CA GLU A 110 8.48 3.98 -6.83
C GLU A 110 9.46 3.47 -5.78
N ARG A 111 9.07 3.47 -4.50
CA ARG A 111 9.88 2.85 -3.43
C ARG A 111 10.12 1.37 -3.70
N MET A 112 9.08 0.60 -4.05
CA MET A 112 9.22 -0.82 -4.37
C MET A 112 10.15 -1.07 -5.57
N ARG A 113 10.14 -0.18 -6.58
CA ARG A 113 11.11 -0.25 -7.70
C ARG A 113 12.55 -0.02 -7.21
N ASN A 114 12.77 0.99 -6.37
CA ASN A 114 14.09 1.33 -5.84
C ASN A 114 14.63 0.23 -4.92
N ASP A 115 13.75 -0.38 -4.12
CA ASP A 115 14.09 -1.44 -3.20
C ASP A 115 14.15 -2.82 -3.87
N GLY A 116 13.85 -2.92 -5.17
CA GLY A 116 13.83 -4.20 -5.90
C GLY A 116 12.75 -5.17 -5.40
N GLU A 117 11.69 -4.65 -4.78
CA GLU A 117 10.55 -5.42 -4.27
C GLU A 117 9.57 -5.77 -5.41
N TRP A 118 10.06 -6.47 -6.44
CA TRP A 118 9.33 -6.71 -7.69
C TRP A 118 8.03 -7.50 -7.48
N VAL A 119 7.98 -8.41 -6.50
CA VAL A 119 6.76 -9.18 -6.17
C VAL A 119 5.69 -8.28 -5.58
N LYS A 120 6.02 -7.48 -4.56
CA LYS A 120 5.11 -6.51 -3.95
C LYS A 120 4.66 -5.44 -4.95
N LEU A 121 5.56 -4.98 -5.82
CA LEU A 121 5.21 -4.04 -6.89
C LEU A 121 4.15 -4.64 -7.83
N TYR A 122 4.32 -5.89 -8.24
CA TYR A 122 3.35 -6.57 -9.09
C TYR A 122 1.97 -6.71 -8.40
N GLU A 123 1.95 -7.05 -7.11
CA GLU A 123 0.73 -7.14 -6.32
C GLU A 123 0.03 -5.78 -6.23
N LEU A 124 0.75 -4.72 -5.86
CA LEU A 124 0.27 -3.35 -5.78
C LEU A 124 -0.37 -2.91 -7.11
N LEU A 125 0.35 -3.08 -8.23
CA LEU A 125 -0.13 -2.70 -9.56
C LEU A 125 -1.36 -3.51 -9.98
N THR A 126 -1.45 -4.79 -9.60
CA THR A 126 -2.60 -5.66 -9.90
C THR A 126 -3.83 -5.27 -9.08
N GLU A 127 -3.65 -4.87 -7.83
CA GLU A 127 -4.72 -4.31 -6.99
C GLU A 127 -5.19 -2.97 -7.54
N ASP A 128 -4.25 -2.08 -7.90
CA ASP A 128 -4.56 -0.76 -8.45
C ASP A 128 -5.28 -0.85 -9.79
N ALA A 129 -4.87 -1.77 -10.66
CA ALA A 129 -5.55 -2.04 -11.92
C ALA A 129 -7.03 -2.40 -11.73
N LYS A 130 -7.39 -3.06 -10.61
CA LYS A 130 -8.78 -3.41 -10.29
C LYS A 130 -9.53 -2.26 -9.62
N ALA A 131 -8.91 -1.61 -8.65
CA ALA A 131 -9.55 -0.55 -7.87
C ALA A 131 -9.76 0.73 -8.70
N TYR A 132 -8.82 1.02 -9.58
CA TYR A 132 -8.82 2.18 -10.47
C TYR A 132 -9.22 1.82 -11.92
N ASP A 133 -9.94 0.72 -12.10
CA ASP A 133 -10.54 0.36 -13.39
C ASP A 133 -11.42 1.49 -13.94
N ASP A 134 -11.50 1.61 -15.26
CA ASP A 134 -12.14 2.73 -15.98
C ASP A 134 -11.44 4.10 -15.86
N CYS A 135 -10.16 4.17 -15.45
CA CYS A 135 -9.37 5.40 -15.52
C CYS A 135 -7.93 5.19 -16.04
N GLU A 136 -7.27 6.28 -16.46
CA GLU A 136 -5.92 6.25 -17.06
C GLU A 136 -4.89 5.60 -16.13
N TYR A 137 -4.97 5.88 -14.83
CA TYR A 137 -4.07 5.31 -13.84
C TYR A 137 -4.23 3.78 -13.72
N GLY A 138 -5.46 3.26 -13.65
CA GLY A 138 -5.71 1.82 -13.57
C GLY A 138 -5.24 1.08 -14.82
N GLU A 139 -5.45 1.66 -16.01
CA GLU A 139 -4.94 1.08 -17.26
C GLU A 139 -3.40 1.11 -17.33
N ALA A 140 -2.75 2.16 -16.83
CA ALA A 140 -1.30 2.21 -16.70
C ALA A 140 -0.78 1.11 -15.76
N CYS A 141 -1.40 0.94 -14.58
CA CYS A 141 -1.04 -0.11 -13.63
C CYS A 141 -1.23 -1.52 -14.22
N LYS A 142 -2.34 -1.75 -14.94
CA LYS A 142 -2.64 -3.01 -15.61
C LYS A 142 -1.59 -3.36 -16.67
N LYS A 143 -1.18 -2.38 -17.46
CA LYS A 143 -0.12 -2.54 -18.46
C LYS A 143 1.22 -2.83 -17.79
N GLU A 144 1.61 -2.03 -16.81
CA GLU A 144 2.88 -2.21 -16.10
C GLU A 144 2.95 -3.57 -15.40
N ALA A 145 1.88 -4.00 -14.72
CA ALA A 145 1.83 -5.33 -14.09
C ALA A 145 2.02 -6.45 -15.12
N LYS A 146 1.41 -6.32 -16.31
CA LYS A 146 1.58 -7.30 -17.40
C LYS A 146 3.02 -7.33 -17.90
N ASP A 147 3.63 -6.18 -18.11
CA ASP A 147 5.01 -6.05 -18.58
C ASP A 147 5.98 -6.62 -17.53
N LEU A 148 5.86 -6.20 -16.27
CA LEU A 148 6.66 -6.66 -15.15
C LEU A 148 6.61 -8.19 -14.97
N LYS A 149 5.43 -8.81 -15.13
CA LYS A 149 5.27 -10.26 -15.05
C LYS A 149 6.12 -11.02 -16.09
N GLY A 150 6.39 -10.39 -17.23
CA GLY A 150 7.21 -10.95 -18.30
C GLY A 150 8.71 -10.81 -18.07
N GLU A 151 9.14 -9.94 -17.16
CA GLU A 151 10.54 -9.61 -16.93
C GLU A 151 11.25 -10.63 -16.02
N ASP A 152 12.54 -10.85 -16.28
CA ASP A 152 13.32 -11.82 -15.54
C ASP A 152 13.55 -11.40 -14.09
N ARG A 153 13.74 -10.10 -13.82
CA ARG A 153 13.87 -9.57 -12.44
C ARG A 153 12.67 -9.92 -11.55
N TYR A 154 11.46 -9.95 -12.12
CA TYR A 154 10.26 -10.37 -11.39
C TYR A 154 10.24 -11.89 -11.19
N LYS A 155 10.53 -12.68 -12.24
CA LYS A 155 10.58 -14.15 -12.15
C LYS A 155 11.64 -14.61 -11.14
N ASP A 156 12.79 -13.97 -11.13
CA ASP A 156 13.88 -14.22 -10.20
C ASP A 156 13.48 -13.88 -8.77
N ALA A 157 12.81 -12.74 -8.55
CA ALA A 157 12.27 -12.40 -7.24
C ALA A 157 11.25 -13.44 -6.74
N VAL A 158 10.32 -13.87 -7.60
CA VAL A 158 9.35 -14.94 -7.27
C VAL A 158 10.07 -16.27 -6.96
N ALA A 159 11.10 -16.61 -7.72
CA ALA A 159 11.86 -17.84 -7.49
C ALA A 159 12.69 -17.78 -6.19
N ALA A 160 13.28 -16.62 -5.90
CA ALA A 160 14.02 -16.36 -4.67
C ALA A 160 13.12 -16.46 -3.44
N ASP A 161 11.94 -15.82 -3.47
CA ASP A 161 10.95 -15.88 -2.39
C ASP A 161 10.51 -17.31 -2.12
N LYS A 162 10.18 -18.09 -3.16
CA LYS A 162 9.82 -19.51 -3.03
C LYS A 162 10.95 -20.38 -2.48
N MET A 163 12.20 -20.07 -2.82
CA MET A 163 13.35 -20.81 -2.30
C MET A 163 13.55 -20.50 -0.83
N LEU A 164 13.45 -19.22 -0.45
CA LEU A 164 13.55 -18.80 0.94
C LEU A 164 12.41 -19.37 1.79
N GLU A 165 11.17 -19.35 1.30
CA GLU A 165 9.99 -19.91 1.97
C GLU A 165 10.21 -21.39 2.34
N LYS A 166 10.70 -22.19 1.39
CA LYS A 166 11.02 -23.61 1.63
C LYS A 166 12.11 -23.81 2.68
N ILE A 167 13.11 -22.93 2.73
CA ILE A 167 14.15 -22.97 3.76
C ILE A 167 13.52 -22.63 5.12
N THR A 168 12.69 -21.59 5.17
CA THR A 168 12.01 -21.17 6.40
C THR A 168 11.06 -22.24 6.95
N ASP A 169 10.34 -22.96 6.08
CA ASP A 169 9.47 -24.08 6.45
C ASP A 169 10.21 -25.29 7.03
N HIS A 170 11.53 -25.32 6.87
CA HIS A 170 12.40 -26.41 7.33
C HIS A 170 13.41 -25.97 8.40
N LEU A 171 13.25 -24.78 8.99
CA LEU A 171 14.15 -24.26 10.04
C LEU A 171 14.26 -25.17 11.27
N ASP A 172 13.20 -25.92 11.60
CA ASP A 172 13.25 -26.86 12.72
C ASP A 172 14.19 -28.04 12.46
N ARG A 173 14.41 -28.37 11.17
CA ARG A 173 15.21 -29.52 10.70
C ARG A 173 16.59 -29.10 10.19
N LEU A 174 16.71 -27.92 9.59
CA LEU A 174 17.96 -27.36 9.07
C LEU A 174 18.57 -26.45 10.13
N LYS A 175 19.76 -26.82 10.62
CA LYS A 175 20.51 -26.03 11.62
C LYS A 175 21.98 -25.98 11.28
N GLY A 176 22.66 -24.93 11.77
CA GLY A 176 24.10 -24.74 11.59
C GLY A 176 24.50 -24.67 10.12
N GLU A 177 25.57 -25.39 9.76
CA GLU A 177 26.15 -25.34 8.41
C GLU A 177 25.15 -25.72 7.29
N ALA A 178 24.25 -26.67 7.54
CA ALA A 178 23.26 -27.07 6.55
C ALA A 178 22.26 -25.95 6.21
N LEU A 179 21.84 -25.17 7.22
CA LEU A 179 20.99 -24.00 7.03
C LEU A 179 21.76 -22.91 6.28
N ASN A 180 22.98 -22.61 6.72
CA ASN A 180 23.82 -21.58 6.09
C ASN A 180 24.10 -21.91 4.62
N HIS A 181 24.32 -23.18 4.28
CA HIS A 181 24.52 -23.62 2.89
C HIS A 181 23.29 -23.41 2.00
N GLU A 182 22.08 -23.67 2.50
CA GLU A 182 20.86 -23.41 1.73
C GLU A 182 20.58 -21.91 1.58
N LEU A 183 20.87 -21.11 2.61
CA LEU A 183 20.77 -19.65 2.53
C LEU A 183 21.76 -19.07 1.51
N ASP A 184 22.98 -19.61 1.44
CA ASP A 184 23.99 -19.20 0.43
C ASP A 184 23.51 -19.42 -0.99
N LYS A 185 22.78 -20.51 -1.27
CA LYS A 185 22.20 -20.75 -2.60
C LYS A 185 21.22 -19.65 -3.00
N VAL A 186 20.42 -19.12 -2.07
CA VAL A 186 19.50 -18.01 -2.36
C VAL A 186 20.29 -16.75 -2.69
N ILE A 187 21.32 -16.45 -1.89
CA ILE A 187 22.15 -15.25 -2.02
C ILE A 187 22.92 -15.25 -3.35
N GLU A 188 23.56 -16.36 -3.69
CA GLU A 188 24.37 -16.51 -4.90
C GLU A 188 23.52 -16.55 -6.16
N LYS A 189 22.37 -17.23 -6.11
CA LYS A 189 21.53 -17.43 -7.30
C LYS A 189 20.66 -16.22 -7.61
N TYR A 190 20.24 -15.47 -6.60
CA TYR A 190 19.32 -14.33 -6.75
C TYR A 190 19.85 -13.07 -6.06
N PRO A 191 21.06 -12.60 -6.43
CA PRO A 191 21.71 -11.48 -5.76
C PRO A 191 20.86 -10.20 -5.88
N GLY A 192 20.80 -9.43 -4.79
CA GLY A 192 20.08 -8.15 -4.74
C GLY A 192 18.56 -8.27 -4.54
N THR A 193 17.99 -9.48 -4.54
CA THR A 193 16.57 -9.66 -4.20
C THR A 193 16.31 -9.43 -2.70
N PRO A 194 15.08 -9.03 -2.31
CA PRO A 194 14.68 -9.00 -0.89
C PRO A 194 14.90 -10.35 -0.19
N ALA A 195 14.62 -11.47 -0.87
CA ALA A 195 14.89 -12.81 -0.36
C ALA A 195 16.38 -13.04 -0.07
N ALA A 196 17.29 -12.64 -0.95
CA ALA A 196 18.73 -12.76 -0.71
C ALA A 196 19.20 -11.91 0.48
N ARG A 197 18.65 -10.69 0.64
CA ARG A 197 18.93 -9.84 1.82
C ARG A 197 18.47 -10.52 3.10
N LYS A 198 17.21 -10.97 3.14
CA LYS A 198 16.66 -11.70 4.29
C LYS A 198 17.41 -13.00 4.58
N ALA A 199 17.83 -13.73 3.53
CA ALA A 199 18.66 -14.92 3.68
C ALA A 199 20.00 -14.58 4.35
N SER A 200 20.62 -13.45 3.98
CA SER A 200 21.88 -12.99 4.59
C SER A 200 21.72 -12.63 6.07
N GLU A 201 20.58 -12.04 6.45
CA GLU A 201 20.26 -11.72 7.86
C GLU A 201 19.98 -12.97 8.71
N LEU A 202 19.46 -14.04 8.10
CA LEU A 202 19.16 -15.30 8.78
C LEU A 202 20.39 -16.18 9.01
N LYS A 203 21.51 -15.91 8.34
CA LYS A 203 22.77 -16.63 8.60
C LYS A 203 23.26 -16.33 10.01
N GLN A 204 23.63 -17.38 10.74
CA GLN A 204 24.24 -17.34 12.08
C GLN A 204 25.69 -17.80 12.02
#